data_AF-A0AAV1SEJ4-F1
#
_entry.id   AF-A0AAV1SEJ4-F1
#
_cell.length_a   1.000
_cell.length_b   1.000
_cell.length_c   1.000
_cell.angle_alpha   90.00
_cell.angle_beta   90.00
_cell.angle_gamma   90.00
#
_symmetry.space_group_name_H-M   'P 1'
#
loop_
_entity.id
_entity.type
_entity.pdbx_description
1 polymer ?
#
loop_
_entity_poly.entity_id
_entity_poly.type
_entity_poly.pdbx_seq_one_letter_code
_entity_poly.pdbx_strand_id
1 'polypeptide(L)'
;MSGSRLCALLGELGYGGADALDPDSFEWPFQYEDARPILDWICSSLRPSNVLSLSDLSQLLLTLLFHFFSIFILLLSFMRSADTGLYLSSIPQGEDLEFAYDSISAFSSRRENQEEVFGAEEPLKDIRQCLSFIILDATSAYKTEALELQKQLRHLQSQFDLLSTQASTLIQGRRARVAATSTVNGYLAAIDDTLSGRNLRMNEVLGRIASTAQELAHYHSGDEGGIYLAYSDFHQYWLQDSSCMKEINQWFSKQLDTGPFRLVAEEGKSKCSWVSLDDVSNILVRADLEQSHHQRVSELQRLRSIFGTSERQWVEAQVENAKQQAILMALKSQVTSDEAHIHLDLHSLR
;
A
#
# COMPACT_ATOMS: atom_id res chain seq x y z
N MET A 1 10.96 5.70 15.38
CA MET A 1 11.18 6.42 16.66
C MET A 1 12.00 7.65 16.35
N SER A 2 11.80 8.79 17.02
CA SER A 2 12.70 9.93 16.87
C SER A 2 14.06 9.62 17.52
N GLY A 3 15.15 10.15 16.98
CA GLY A 3 16.50 9.95 17.54
C GLY A 3 16.60 10.42 18.99
N SER A 4 15.94 11.52 19.34
CA SER A 4 15.82 12.01 20.72
C SER A 4 15.22 11.00 21.70
N ARG A 5 14.21 10.25 21.25
CA ARG A 5 13.57 9.22 22.08
C ARG A 5 14.43 7.96 22.20
N LEU A 6 15.25 7.68 21.19
CA LEU A 6 16.23 6.60 21.24
C LEU A 6 17.35 6.93 22.25
N CYS A 7 17.93 8.13 22.20
CA CYS A 7 18.97 8.56 23.15
C CYS A 7 18.47 8.53 24.61
N ALA A 8 17.24 9.00 24.86
CA ALA A 8 16.62 8.93 26.19
C ALA A 8 16.50 7.48 26.69
N LEU A 9 16.03 6.55 25.84
CA LEU A 9 15.92 5.13 26.19
C LEU A 9 17.29 4.47 26.40
N LEU A 10 18.30 4.83 25.62
CA LEU A 10 19.66 4.32 25.82
C LEU A 10 20.23 4.78 27.17
N GLY A 11 19.93 6.01 27.59
CA GLY A 11 20.24 6.50 28.93
C GLY A 11 19.53 5.70 30.02
N GLU A 12 18.23 5.43 29.88
CA GLU A 12 17.46 4.60 30.82
C GLU A 12 17.98 3.15 30.90
N LEU A 13 18.49 2.61 29.80
CA LEU A 13 19.09 1.28 29.73
C LEU A 13 20.54 1.24 30.24
N GLY A 14 21.11 2.38 30.65
CA GLY A 14 22.42 2.48 31.29
C GLY A 14 23.61 2.61 30.33
N TYR A 15 23.39 3.09 29.10
CA TYR A 15 24.47 3.36 28.16
C TYR A 15 25.26 4.62 28.58
N GLY A 16 26.50 4.44 29.03
CA GLY A 16 27.35 5.51 29.59
C GLY A 16 27.79 6.62 28.62
N GLY A 17 27.42 6.54 27.33
CA GLY A 17 27.71 7.54 26.31
C GLY A 17 26.48 8.32 25.81
N ALA A 18 25.30 8.15 26.43
CA ALA A 18 24.03 8.67 25.92
C ALA A 18 23.99 10.20 25.77
N ASP A 19 24.74 10.95 26.60
CA ASP A 19 24.78 12.41 26.57
C ASP A 19 25.66 12.99 25.45
N ALA A 20 26.55 12.17 24.87
CA ALA A 20 27.43 12.56 23.77
C ALA A 20 26.85 12.23 22.39
N LEU A 21 25.65 11.64 22.35
CA LEU A 21 24.97 11.23 21.13
C LEU A 21 24.13 12.39 20.57
N ASP A 22 24.41 12.81 19.34
CA ASP A 22 23.59 13.78 18.63
C ASP A 22 22.25 13.15 18.20
N PRO A 23 21.10 13.62 18.72
CA PRO A 23 19.78 13.10 18.35
C PRO A 23 19.47 13.13 16.86
N ASP A 24 20.04 14.09 16.13
CA ASP A 24 19.76 14.31 14.71
C ASP A 24 20.57 13.34 13.81
N SER A 25 21.70 12.82 14.31
CA SER A 25 22.49 11.77 13.65
C SER A 25 21.76 10.42 13.54
N PHE A 26 20.67 10.22 14.31
CA PHE A 26 19.91 8.96 14.35
C PHE A 26 18.65 8.94 13.47
N GLU A 27 18.45 9.94 12.62
CA GLU A 27 17.40 9.86 11.58
C GLU A 27 17.68 8.74 10.56
N TRP A 28 18.97 8.43 10.33
CA TRP A 28 19.44 7.34 9.48
C TRP A 28 20.47 6.46 10.21
N PRO A 29 20.03 5.46 10.99
CA PRO A 29 20.88 4.73 11.95
C PRO A 29 21.99 3.86 11.32
N PHE A 30 22.08 3.77 9.98
CA PHE A 30 23.05 2.93 9.27
C PHE A 30 24.09 3.72 8.46
N GLN A 31 24.07 5.06 8.53
CA GLN A 31 24.96 5.90 7.72
C GLN A 31 26.15 6.51 8.49
N TYR A 32 26.06 6.60 9.83
CA TYR A 32 27.01 7.38 10.62
C TYR A 32 27.87 6.51 11.54
N GLU A 33 29.15 6.89 11.69
CA GLU A 33 30.13 6.23 12.57
C GLU A 33 29.66 6.20 14.04
N ASP A 34 28.81 7.14 14.43
CA ASP A 34 28.25 7.31 15.79
C ASP A 34 27.32 6.16 16.23
N ALA A 35 26.80 5.37 15.29
CA ALA A 35 25.95 4.21 15.59
C ALA A 35 26.75 2.95 15.98
N ARG A 36 28.05 2.89 15.64
CA ARG A 36 28.91 1.72 15.92
C ARG A 36 29.06 1.41 17.42
N PRO A 37 29.39 2.36 18.31
CA PRO A 37 29.55 2.05 19.73
C PRO A 37 28.23 1.63 20.40
N ILE A 38 27.09 2.11 19.90
CA ILE A 38 25.77 1.69 20.37
C ILE A 38 25.50 0.25 19.95
N LEU A 39 25.76 -0.12 18.69
CA LEU A 39 25.57 -1.48 18.20
C LEU A 39 26.49 -2.48 18.92
N ASP A 40 27.74 -2.11 19.17
CA ASP A 40 28.68 -2.95 19.92
C ASP A 40 28.24 -3.16 21.38
N TRP A 41 27.73 -2.10 22.02
CA TRP A 41 27.13 -2.20 23.35
C TRP A 41 25.85 -3.06 23.39
N ILE A 42 24.97 -2.91 22.39
CA ILE A 42 23.75 -3.75 22.27
C ILE A 42 24.16 -5.22 22.08
N CYS A 43 25.09 -5.49 21.17
CA CYS A 43 25.56 -6.86 20.88
C CYS A 43 26.28 -7.51 22.09
N SER A 44 26.98 -6.73 22.90
CA SER A 44 27.63 -7.23 24.13
C SER A 44 26.65 -7.37 25.31
N SER A 45 25.57 -6.59 25.33
CA SER A 45 24.54 -6.62 26.39
C SER A 45 23.43 -7.65 26.12
N LEU A 46 23.17 -7.99 24.85
CA LEU A 46 22.25 -9.04 24.43
C LEU A 46 22.89 -10.42 24.58
N ARG A 47 22.83 -10.98 25.79
CA ARG A 47 23.13 -12.40 26.02
C ARG A 47 21.90 -13.26 25.73
N PRO A 48 22.05 -14.52 25.27
CA PRO A 48 20.93 -15.47 25.12
C PRO A 48 20.11 -15.68 26.39
N SER A 49 20.71 -15.45 27.57
CA SER A 49 20.05 -15.48 28.88
C SER A 49 19.11 -14.31 29.15
N ASN A 50 19.23 -13.21 28.39
CA ASN A 50 18.48 -11.96 28.56
C ASN A 50 17.39 -11.80 27.50
N VAL A 51 17.35 -12.69 26.51
CA VAL A 51 16.34 -12.70 25.45
C VAL A 51 15.25 -13.66 25.89
N LEU A 52 14.08 -13.11 26.25
CA LEU A 52 12.89 -13.91 26.57
C LEU A 52 12.62 -14.86 25.40
N SER A 53 12.63 -16.17 25.66
CA SER A 53 12.29 -17.14 24.64
C SER A 53 10.80 -16.98 24.27
N LEU A 54 10.41 -17.42 23.07
CA LEU A 54 9.02 -17.37 22.61
C LEU A 54 8.08 -18.09 23.61
N SER A 55 8.61 -19.12 24.29
CA SER A 55 7.94 -19.85 25.37
C SER A 55 7.73 -18.99 26.62
N ASP A 56 8.74 -18.23 27.05
CA ASP A 56 8.64 -17.36 28.24
C ASP A 56 7.68 -16.19 28.00
N LEU A 57 7.70 -15.64 26.79
CA LEU A 57 6.79 -14.57 26.37
C LEU A 57 5.34 -15.07 26.33
N SER A 58 5.12 -16.30 25.86
CA SER A 58 3.80 -16.94 25.89
C SER A 58 3.28 -17.14 27.32
N GLN A 59 4.15 -17.56 28.26
CA GLN A 59 3.78 -17.73 29.65
C GLN A 59 3.46 -16.41 30.34
N LEU A 60 4.26 -15.35 30.10
CA LEU A 60 3.99 -14.01 30.63
C LEU A 60 2.66 -13.45 30.11
N LEU A 61 2.37 -13.65 28.83
CA LEU A 61 1.13 -13.18 28.20
C LEU A 61 -0.08 -13.95 28.73
N LEU A 62 0.06 -15.27 28.96
CA LEU A 62 -0.95 -16.10 29.61
C LEU A 62 -1.19 -15.67 31.06
N THR A 63 -0.11 -15.36 31.80
CA THR A 63 -0.19 -14.90 33.19
C THR A 63 -0.84 -13.53 33.30
N LEU A 64 -0.50 -12.60 32.39
CA LEU A 64 -1.14 -11.29 32.28
C LEU A 64 -2.61 -11.41 31.91
N LEU A 65 -2.97 -12.28 30.95
CA LEU A 65 -4.37 -12.55 30.60
C LEU A 65 -5.15 -13.13 31.78
N PHE A 66 -4.56 -14.06 32.54
CA PHE A 66 -5.17 -14.58 33.76
C PHE A 66 -5.39 -13.50 34.82
N HIS A 67 -4.41 -12.60 35.00
CA HIS A 67 -4.53 -11.50 35.95
C HIS A 67 -5.60 -10.48 35.51
N PHE A 68 -5.63 -10.12 34.23
CA PHE A 68 -6.65 -9.24 33.66
C PHE A 68 -8.04 -9.86 33.75
N PHE A 69 -8.17 -11.15 33.48
CA PHE A 69 -9.44 -11.87 33.58
C PHE A 69 -9.91 -11.97 35.03
N SER A 70 -9.00 -12.21 35.97
CA SER A 70 -9.29 -12.20 37.41
C SER A 70 -9.77 -10.83 37.88
N ILE A 71 -9.08 -9.74 37.47
CA ILE A 71 -9.48 -8.36 37.78
C ILE A 71 -10.84 -8.04 37.15
N PHE A 72 -11.07 -8.45 35.90
CA PHE A 72 -12.34 -8.22 35.21
C PHE A 72 -13.51 -8.96 35.89
N ILE A 73 -13.30 -10.21 36.33
CA ILE A 73 -14.29 -10.95 37.12
C ILE A 73 -14.55 -10.25 38.45
N LEU A 74 -13.50 -9.80 39.16
CA LEU A 74 -13.64 -9.04 40.41
C LEU A 74 -14.44 -7.75 40.20
N LEU A 75 -14.21 -7.05 39.08
CA LEU A 75 -14.91 -5.83 38.71
C LEU A 75 -16.37 -6.11 38.31
N LEU A 76 -16.65 -7.21 37.59
CA LEU A 76 -18.01 -7.65 37.32
C LEU A 76 -18.76 -8.08 38.59
N SER A 77 -18.09 -8.76 39.51
CA SER A 77 -18.64 -9.12 40.81
C SER A 77 -18.90 -7.89 41.68
N PHE A 78 -18.05 -6.87 41.60
CA PHE A 78 -18.26 -5.58 42.27
C PHE A 78 -19.44 -4.81 41.66
N MET A 79 -19.55 -4.76 40.33
CA MET A 79 -20.69 -4.15 39.63
C MET A 79 -21.99 -4.90 39.94
N ARG A 80 -21.96 -6.24 39.98
CA ARG A 80 -23.13 -7.06 40.34
C ARG A 80 -23.50 -6.94 41.82
N SER A 81 -22.53 -6.73 42.69
CA SER A 81 -22.74 -6.40 44.11
C SER A 81 -23.36 -5.01 44.26
N ALA A 82 -22.95 -4.04 43.43
CA ALA A 82 -23.54 -2.71 43.37
C ALA A 82 -24.98 -2.72 42.82
N ASP A 83 -25.30 -3.63 41.89
CA ASP A 83 -26.68 -3.83 41.39
C ASP A 83 -27.60 -4.53 42.42
N THR A 84 -27.04 -5.21 43.42
CA THR A 84 -27.83 -5.85 44.49
C THR A 84 -27.90 -5.05 45.80
N GLY A 85 -27.30 -3.86 45.83
CA GLY A 85 -27.33 -2.95 46.97
C GLY A 85 -28.17 -1.70 46.71
N LEU A 86 -29.38 -1.69 47.28
CA LEU A 86 -30.27 -0.53 47.46
C LEU A 86 -30.96 0.07 46.22
N TYR A 87 -32.27 -0.22 46.12
CA TYR A 87 -33.33 0.80 46.13
C TYR A 87 -32.95 2.18 45.56
N LEU A 88 -32.79 2.29 44.25
CA LEU A 88 -32.85 3.58 43.56
C LEU A 88 -33.54 3.51 42.19
N SER A 89 -34.41 2.50 42.00
CA SER A 89 -35.33 2.43 40.86
C SER A 89 -36.60 3.27 41.04
N SER A 90 -36.61 4.19 42.01
CA SER A 90 -37.64 5.20 42.14
C SER A 90 -37.03 6.51 42.66
N ILE A 91 -36.13 7.11 41.86
CA ILE A 91 -36.11 8.57 41.83
C ILE A 91 -37.45 8.94 41.19
N PRO A 92 -38.40 9.59 41.90
CA PRO A 92 -39.61 10.04 41.26
C PRO A 92 -39.18 11.00 40.13
N GLN A 93 -39.45 10.59 38.89
CA GLN A 93 -39.45 11.48 37.74
C GLN A 93 -40.28 12.71 38.14
N GLY A 94 -39.85 13.91 37.75
CA GLY A 94 -40.43 15.17 38.22
C GLY A 94 -41.96 15.30 38.06
N GLU A 95 -42.60 14.46 37.24
CA GLU A 95 -44.06 14.33 37.13
C GLU A 95 -44.73 13.70 38.36
N ASP A 96 -44.09 12.72 39.01
CA ASP A 96 -44.64 12.02 40.19
C ASP A 96 -44.59 12.91 41.45
N LEU A 97 -43.64 13.84 41.50
CA LEU A 97 -43.53 14.84 42.57
C LEU A 97 -44.56 15.96 42.42
N GLU A 98 -44.89 16.34 41.18
CA GLU A 98 -45.96 17.30 40.86
C GLU A 98 -47.34 16.69 41.16
N PHE A 99 -47.53 15.40 40.85
CA PHE A 99 -48.72 14.63 41.24
C PHE A 99 -48.84 14.46 42.77
N ALA A 100 -47.74 14.22 43.48
CA ALA A 100 -47.73 14.17 44.94
C ALA A 100 -48.03 15.54 45.58
N TYR A 101 -47.54 16.63 44.98
CA TYR A 101 -47.82 18.00 45.44
C TYR A 101 -49.29 18.38 45.21
N ASP A 102 -49.86 18.05 44.05
CA ASP A 102 -51.28 18.24 43.75
C ASP A 102 -52.18 17.39 44.66
N SER A 103 -51.76 16.16 44.95
CA SER A 103 -52.44 15.27 45.90
C SER A 103 -52.43 15.84 47.33
N ILE A 104 -51.33 16.46 47.78
CA ILE A 104 -51.23 17.10 49.11
C ILE A 104 -51.99 18.43 49.15
N SER A 105 -51.97 19.21 48.07
CA SER A 105 -52.75 20.45 47.89
C SER A 105 -54.26 20.19 47.97
N ALA A 106 -54.73 19.06 47.44
CA ALA A 106 -56.13 18.62 47.55
C ALA A 106 -56.59 18.32 49.00
N PHE A 107 -55.67 18.06 49.93
CA PHE A 107 -55.99 17.91 51.36
C PHE A 107 -55.98 19.25 52.13
N SER A 108 -55.46 20.33 51.54
CA SER A 108 -55.45 21.66 52.16
C SER A 108 -56.83 22.34 52.14
N SER A 109 -57.72 21.99 51.22
CA SER A 109 -59.06 22.58 51.10
C SER A 109 -60.11 21.92 51.99
N ARG A 110 -59.79 20.81 52.68
CA ARG A 110 -60.72 20.04 53.49
C ARG A 110 -60.49 20.17 55.00
N ARG A 111 -60.12 21.37 55.47
CA ARG A 111 -59.94 21.67 56.91
C ARG A 111 -60.80 22.86 57.35
N GLU A 112 -62.11 22.78 57.10
CA GLU A 112 -63.05 23.87 57.41
C GLU A 112 -63.88 23.64 58.70
N ASN A 113 -63.60 22.60 59.50
CA ASN A 113 -64.47 22.26 60.65
C ASN A 113 -63.78 22.31 62.03
N GLN A 114 -62.73 23.13 62.24
CA GLN A 114 -62.14 23.33 63.57
C GLN A 114 -61.71 24.79 63.85
N GLU A 115 -62.35 25.79 63.25
CA GLU A 115 -62.20 27.20 63.63
C GLU A 115 -63.27 27.60 64.67
N GLU A 116 -63.09 27.21 65.94
CA GLU A 116 -63.82 27.86 67.05
C GLU A 116 -62.91 28.28 68.22
N VAL A 117 -61.58 28.19 68.07
CA VAL A 117 -60.63 28.57 69.14
C VAL A 117 -59.39 29.22 68.55
N PHE A 118 -59.49 30.38 67.91
CA PHE A 118 -58.33 31.25 67.70
C PHE A 118 -58.71 32.72 67.73
N GLY A 119 -58.38 33.39 68.84
CA GLY A 119 -58.08 34.82 68.82
C GLY A 119 -56.59 35.00 68.61
N ALA A 120 -56.18 35.61 67.49
CA ALA A 120 -54.82 36.01 67.08
C ALA A 120 -54.02 35.09 66.12
N GLU A 121 -54.58 34.71 64.96
CA GLU A 121 -53.84 34.01 63.86
C GLU A 121 -53.51 34.87 62.61
N GLU A 122 -53.80 36.17 62.58
CA GLU A 122 -53.45 37.01 61.42
C GLU A 122 -51.94 37.08 61.07
N PRO A 123 -50.97 37.14 62.01
CA PRO A 123 -49.55 37.24 61.63
C PRO A 123 -48.95 35.91 61.12
N LEU A 124 -49.56 34.77 61.43
CA LEU A 124 -49.09 33.45 61.00
C LEU A 124 -49.49 33.13 59.55
N LYS A 125 -50.65 33.61 59.09
CA LYS A 125 -51.08 33.48 57.68
C LYS A 125 -50.16 34.26 56.74
N ASP A 126 -49.73 35.46 57.14
CA ASP A 126 -48.77 36.28 56.38
C ASP A 126 -47.38 35.64 56.29
N ILE A 127 -46.88 35.09 57.40
CA ILE A 127 -45.59 34.37 57.41
C ILE A 127 -45.66 33.12 56.50
N ARG A 128 -46.78 32.41 56.51
CA ARG A 128 -46.98 31.22 55.67
C ARG A 128 -47.07 31.57 54.18
N GLN A 129 -47.76 32.65 53.83
CA GLN A 129 -47.80 33.15 52.45
C GLN A 129 -46.43 33.63 51.98
N CYS A 130 -45.69 34.34 52.84
CA CYS A 130 -44.34 34.80 52.53
C CYS A 130 -43.36 33.63 52.32
N LEU A 131 -43.38 32.62 53.21
CA LEU A 131 -42.59 31.40 53.03
C LEU A 131 -42.97 30.63 51.75
N SER A 132 -44.27 30.51 51.46
CA SER A 132 -44.77 29.89 50.23
C SER A 132 -44.26 30.61 48.98
N PHE A 133 -44.28 31.94 49.00
CA PHE A 133 -43.79 32.77 47.90
C PHE A 133 -42.27 32.62 47.70
N ILE A 134 -41.48 32.66 48.78
CA ILE A 134 -40.02 32.50 48.73
C ILE A 134 -39.62 31.11 48.21
N ILE A 135 -40.31 30.05 48.66
CA ILE A 135 -40.04 28.68 48.22
C ILE A 135 -40.38 28.51 46.74
N LEU A 136 -41.49 29.09 46.28
CA LEU A 136 -41.91 29.00 44.88
C LEU A 136 -40.93 29.73 43.95
N ASP A 137 -40.47 30.93 44.36
CA ASP A 137 -39.50 31.72 43.60
C ASP A 137 -38.14 30.99 43.51
N ALA A 138 -37.64 30.46 44.64
CA ALA A 138 -36.44 29.63 44.67
C ALA A 138 -36.58 28.37 43.81
N THR A 139 -37.73 27.69 43.85
CA THR A 139 -38.00 26.50 43.03
C THR A 139 -38.01 26.85 41.55
N SER A 140 -38.56 28.01 41.18
CA SER A 140 -38.55 28.48 39.79
C SER A 140 -37.14 28.79 39.30
N ALA A 141 -36.31 29.42 40.14
CA ALA A 141 -34.91 29.69 39.84
C ALA A 141 -34.12 28.40 39.61
N TYR A 142 -34.24 27.40 40.50
CA TYR A 142 -33.58 26.11 40.32
C TYR A 142 -34.07 25.35 39.07
N LYS A 143 -35.36 25.44 38.73
CA LYS A 143 -35.90 24.87 37.48
C LYS A 143 -35.27 25.52 36.24
N THR A 144 -35.09 26.84 36.25
CA THR A 144 -34.44 27.54 35.13
C THR A 144 -32.96 27.19 34.99
N GLU A 145 -32.24 27.08 36.11
CA GLU A 145 -30.85 26.67 36.13
C GLU A 145 -30.67 25.22 35.65
N ALA A 146 -31.53 24.30 36.10
CA ALA A 146 -31.53 22.91 35.64
C ALA A 146 -31.78 22.80 34.12
N LEU A 147 -32.72 23.60 33.58
CA LEU A 147 -32.98 23.66 32.14
C LEU A 147 -31.77 24.20 31.36
N GLU A 148 -31.06 25.19 31.89
CA GLU A 148 -29.88 25.75 31.25
C GLU A 148 -28.71 24.75 31.24
N LEU A 149 -28.47 24.06 32.37
CA LEU A 149 -27.50 22.98 32.43
C LEU A 149 -27.83 21.83 31.48
N GLN A 150 -29.12 21.51 31.31
CA GLN A 150 -29.56 20.49 30.34
C GLN A 150 -29.32 20.92 28.88
N LYS A 151 -29.45 22.21 28.56
CA LYS A 151 -29.08 22.72 27.23
C LYS A 151 -27.58 22.64 27.00
N GLN A 152 -26.79 23.02 28.01
CA GLN A 152 -25.32 22.92 27.94
C GLN A 152 -24.85 21.48 27.73
N LEU A 153 -25.42 20.51 28.46
CA LEU A 153 -25.14 19.09 28.26
C LEU A 153 -25.46 18.62 26.85
N ARG A 154 -26.64 18.97 26.31
CA ARG A 154 -27.01 18.63 24.92
C ARG A 154 -26.06 19.24 23.90
N HIS A 155 -25.63 20.49 24.12
CA HIS A 155 -24.66 21.13 23.26
C HIS A 155 -23.31 20.40 23.28
N LEU A 156 -22.80 20.10 24.47
CA LEU A 156 -21.51 19.43 24.65
C LEU A 156 -21.53 18.00 24.09
N GLN A 157 -22.66 17.31 24.24
CA GLN A 157 -22.86 15.99 23.64
C GLN A 157 -22.87 16.04 22.11
N SER A 158 -23.53 17.04 21.51
CA SER A 158 -23.48 17.23 20.05
C SER A 158 -22.07 17.54 19.53
N GLN A 159 -21.27 18.28 20.30
CA GLN A 159 -19.87 18.54 19.97
C GLN A 159 -19.03 17.26 20.06
N PHE A 160 -19.27 16.44 21.10
CA PHE A 160 -18.60 15.15 21.24
C PHE A 160 -18.91 14.20 20.07
N ASP A 161 -20.18 14.12 19.65
CA ASP A 161 -20.59 13.29 18.52
C ASP A 161 -19.96 13.74 17.20
N LEU A 162 -19.84 15.05 16.99
CA LEU A 162 -19.13 15.62 15.83
C LEU A 162 -17.64 15.24 15.85
N LEU A 163 -16.97 15.45 16.99
CA LEU A 163 -15.55 15.10 17.15
C LEU A 163 -15.31 13.60 16.99
N SER A 164 -16.22 12.77 17.51
CA SER A 164 -16.17 11.30 17.38
C SER A 164 -16.28 10.89 15.91
N THR A 165 -17.20 11.51 15.17
CA THR A 165 -17.35 11.29 13.71
C THR A 165 -16.07 11.72 12.97
N GLN A 166 -15.52 12.89 13.27
CA GLN A 166 -14.26 13.36 12.66
C GLN A 166 -13.09 12.42 12.99
N ALA A 167 -12.95 11.96 14.23
CA ALA A 167 -11.92 11.02 14.64
C ALA A 167 -12.05 9.70 13.86
N SER A 168 -13.27 9.19 13.67
CA SER A 168 -13.52 7.97 12.91
C SER A 168 -13.10 8.10 11.43
N THR A 169 -13.44 9.23 10.78
CA THR A 169 -13.05 9.47 9.38
C THR A 169 -11.52 9.58 9.23
N LEU A 170 -10.85 10.22 10.20
CA LEU A 170 -9.40 10.37 10.20
C LEU A 170 -8.68 9.02 10.40
N ILE A 171 -9.19 8.17 11.29
CA ILE A 171 -8.69 6.80 11.49
C ILE A 171 -8.89 5.96 10.22
N GLN A 172 -10.05 6.04 9.58
CA GLN A 172 -10.32 5.32 8.34
C GLN A 172 -9.41 5.81 7.20
N GLY A 173 -9.23 7.12 7.05
CA GLY A 173 -8.30 7.71 6.09
C GLY A 173 -6.85 7.29 6.35
N ARG A 174 -6.43 7.21 7.61
CA ARG A 174 -5.11 6.68 7.98
C ARG A 174 -4.96 5.22 7.59
N ARG A 175 -5.95 4.37 7.87
CA ARG A 175 -5.94 2.94 7.46
C ARG A 175 -5.86 2.79 5.95
N ALA A 176 -6.62 3.58 5.20
CA ALA A 176 -6.60 3.56 3.74
C ALA A 176 -5.24 3.95 3.18
N ARG A 177 -4.60 4.99 3.73
CA ARG A 177 -3.23 5.38 3.36
C ARG A 177 -2.22 4.28 3.67
N VAL A 178 -2.28 3.67 4.86
CA VAL A 178 -1.38 2.57 5.24
C VAL A 178 -1.54 1.37 4.30
N ALA A 179 -2.77 1.01 3.92
CA ALA A 179 -3.03 -0.06 2.96
C ALA A 179 -2.51 0.28 1.55
N ALA A 180 -2.70 1.52 1.08
CA ALA A 180 -2.14 1.95 -0.19
C ALA A 180 -0.59 1.90 -0.16
N THR A 181 0.03 2.40 0.90
CA THR A 181 1.50 2.35 1.07
C THR A 181 2.00 0.91 1.13
N SER A 182 1.31 -0.02 1.80
CA SER A 182 1.74 -1.42 1.83
C SER A 182 1.68 -2.09 0.45
N THR A 183 0.66 -1.79 -0.36
CA THR A 183 0.60 -2.31 -1.74
C THR A 183 1.73 -1.76 -2.60
N VAL A 184 2.04 -0.47 -2.50
CA VAL A 184 3.16 0.16 -3.22
C VAL A 184 4.49 -0.44 -2.77
N ASN A 185 4.69 -0.63 -1.47
CA ASN A 185 5.89 -1.28 -0.94
C ASN A 185 6.03 -2.72 -1.43
N GLY A 186 4.92 -3.45 -1.58
CA GLY A 186 4.92 -4.78 -2.18
C GLY A 186 5.40 -4.77 -3.64
N TYR A 187 4.93 -3.80 -4.44
CA TYR A 187 5.43 -3.63 -5.83
C TYR A 187 6.91 -3.26 -5.87
N LEU A 188 7.36 -2.37 -5.00
CA LEU A 188 8.78 -1.98 -4.89
C LEU A 188 9.67 -3.18 -4.56
N ALA A 189 9.27 -4.01 -3.59
CA ALA A 189 10.01 -5.22 -3.23
C ALA A 189 10.08 -6.21 -4.41
N ALA A 190 8.97 -6.43 -5.13
CA ALA A 190 8.97 -7.29 -6.30
C ALA A 190 9.89 -6.78 -7.42
N ILE A 191 9.94 -5.45 -7.65
CA ILE A 191 10.87 -4.85 -8.61
C ILE A 191 12.32 -5.05 -8.15
N ASP A 192 12.61 -4.82 -6.87
CA ASP A 192 13.95 -4.98 -6.32
C ASP A 192 14.45 -6.43 -6.45
N ASP A 193 13.59 -7.42 -6.20
CA ASP A 193 13.88 -8.84 -6.43
C ASP A 193 14.21 -9.12 -7.91
N THR A 194 13.45 -8.53 -8.84
CA THR A 194 13.71 -8.72 -10.27
C THR A 194 15.02 -8.08 -10.73
N LEU A 195 15.35 -6.89 -10.20
CA LEU A 195 16.60 -6.19 -10.49
C LEU A 195 17.80 -6.95 -9.92
N SER A 196 17.68 -7.41 -8.67
CA SER A 196 18.68 -8.25 -8.02
C SER A 196 18.93 -9.55 -8.80
N GLY A 197 17.86 -10.21 -9.25
CA GLY A 197 17.97 -11.40 -10.11
C GLY A 197 18.64 -11.13 -11.46
N ARG A 198 18.36 -9.98 -12.09
CA ARG A 198 19.03 -9.56 -13.33
C ARG A 198 20.51 -9.25 -13.12
N ASN A 199 20.86 -8.57 -12.03
CA ASN A 199 22.24 -8.27 -11.67
C ASN A 199 23.06 -9.55 -11.45
N LEU A 200 22.48 -10.56 -10.82
CA LEU A 200 23.15 -11.85 -10.63
C LEU A 200 23.44 -12.56 -11.97
N ARG A 201 22.47 -12.56 -12.90
CA ARG A 201 22.69 -13.08 -14.27
C ARG A 201 23.75 -12.30 -15.03
N MET A 202 23.77 -10.97 -14.87
CA MET A 202 24.78 -10.13 -15.52
C MET A 202 26.19 -10.45 -14.99
N ASN A 203 26.34 -10.61 -13.67
CA ASN A 203 27.60 -11.02 -13.07
C ASN A 203 28.06 -12.40 -13.57
N GLU A 204 27.14 -13.34 -13.74
CA GLU A 204 27.45 -14.65 -14.33
C GLU A 204 27.93 -14.54 -15.79
N VAL A 205 27.26 -13.70 -16.60
CA VAL A 205 27.69 -13.44 -17.99
C VAL A 205 29.07 -12.77 -18.02
N LEU A 206 29.30 -11.77 -17.18
CA LEU A 206 30.59 -11.09 -17.08
C LEU A 206 31.71 -12.06 -16.64
N GLY A 207 31.42 -12.98 -15.72
CA GLY A 207 32.35 -14.04 -15.32
C GLY A 207 32.73 -14.94 -16.49
N ARG A 208 31.75 -15.35 -17.32
CA ARG A 208 32.01 -16.14 -18.54
C ARG A 208 32.80 -15.36 -19.60
N ILE A 209 32.52 -14.06 -19.76
CA ILE A 209 33.29 -13.21 -20.68
C ILE A 209 34.74 -13.08 -20.18
N ALA A 210 34.94 -12.89 -18.88
CA ALA A 210 36.28 -12.81 -18.30
C ALA A 210 37.04 -14.13 -18.47
N SER A 211 36.41 -15.28 -18.21
CA SER A 211 37.06 -16.59 -18.37
C SER A 211 37.43 -16.86 -19.84
N THR A 212 36.51 -16.62 -20.77
CA THR A 212 36.78 -16.80 -22.22
C THR A 212 37.85 -15.84 -22.73
N ALA A 213 37.87 -14.59 -22.25
CA ALA A 213 38.93 -13.65 -22.59
C ALA A 213 40.29 -14.10 -22.03
N GLN A 214 40.32 -14.68 -20.83
CA GLN A 214 41.54 -15.20 -20.21
C GLN A 214 42.05 -16.46 -20.94
N GLU A 215 41.16 -17.37 -21.33
CA GLU A 215 41.49 -18.52 -22.18
C GLU A 215 42.07 -18.06 -23.52
N LEU A 216 41.44 -17.08 -24.17
CA LEU A 216 41.92 -16.52 -25.43
C LEU A 216 43.30 -15.85 -25.27
N ALA A 217 43.49 -15.08 -24.20
CA ALA A 217 44.77 -14.46 -23.88
C ALA A 217 45.87 -15.51 -23.64
N HIS A 218 45.54 -16.63 -22.98
CA HIS A 218 46.45 -17.75 -22.79
C HIS A 218 46.86 -18.41 -24.12
N TYR A 219 45.93 -18.62 -25.06
CA TYR A 219 46.27 -19.12 -26.39
C TYR A 219 47.16 -18.16 -27.19
N HIS A 220 47.11 -16.86 -26.89
CA HIS A 220 47.92 -15.83 -27.55
C HIS A 220 49.20 -15.44 -26.79
N SER A 221 49.44 -15.95 -25.57
CA SER A 221 50.63 -15.61 -24.79
C SER A 221 51.91 -16.25 -25.31
N GLY A 222 51.81 -17.19 -26.27
CA GLY A 222 52.95 -17.81 -26.95
C GLY A 222 53.86 -18.66 -26.06
N ASP A 223 53.43 -18.93 -24.83
CA ASP A 223 54.23 -19.56 -23.77
C ASP A 223 54.17 -21.09 -23.84
N GLU A 224 53.09 -21.64 -24.41
CA GLU A 224 53.04 -23.01 -24.89
C GLU A 224 53.15 -23.00 -26.42
N GLY A 225 53.94 -23.91 -27.00
CA GLY A 225 54.14 -24.04 -28.45
C GLY A 225 52.84 -24.41 -29.17
N GLY A 226 51.95 -23.44 -29.33
CA GLY A 226 50.64 -23.59 -29.93
C GLY A 226 50.78 -24.06 -31.37
N ILE A 227 50.12 -25.17 -31.70
CA ILE A 227 49.96 -25.63 -33.08
C ILE A 227 49.10 -24.59 -33.79
N TYR A 228 49.75 -23.65 -34.46
CA TYR A 228 49.06 -22.77 -35.41
C TYR A 228 48.47 -23.66 -36.51
N LEU A 229 47.14 -23.72 -36.60
CA LEU A 229 46.43 -24.42 -37.70
C LEU A 229 46.94 -23.97 -39.09
N ALA A 230 47.49 -22.76 -39.20
CA ALA A 230 48.12 -22.25 -40.41
C ALA A 230 49.35 -23.06 -40.89
N TYR A 231 49.95 -23.90 -40.05
CA TYR A 231 51.10 -24.75 -40.38
C TYR A 231 50.79 -26.25 -40.45
N SER A 232 49.53 -26.66 -40.27
CA SER A 232 49.15 -28.07 -40.43
C SER A 232 49.01 -28.42 -41.91
N ASP A 233 49.68 -29.49 -42.36
CA ASP A 233 49.59 -29.95 -43.75
C ASP A 233 48.22 -30.62 -44.00
N PHE A 234 47.26 -29.84 -44.49
CA PHE A 234 45.92 -30.31 -44.87
C PHE A 234 45.87 -30.99 -46.24
N HIS A 235 47.01 -31.20 -46.91
CA HIS A 235 47.02 -31.76 -48.26
C HIS A 235 46.39 -33.16 -48.31
N GLN A 236 46.55 -33.97 -47.26
CA GLN A 236 45.90 -35.29 -47.18
C GLN A 236 44.37 -35.21 -47.07
N TYR A 237 43.84 -34.28 -46.28
CA TYR A 237 42.39 -34.06 -46.18
C TYR A 237 41.82 -33.53 -47.49
N TRP A 238 42.52 -32.60 -48.14
CA TRP A 238 42.12 -32.07 -49.44
C TRP A 238 42.11 -33.16 -50.54
N LEU A 239 43.11 -34.04 -50.55
CA LEU A 239 43.17 -35.18 -51.49
C LEU A 239 42.01 -36.16 -51.26
N GLN A 240 41.67 -36.42 -49.99
CA GLN A 240 40.58 -37.30 -49.62
C GLN A 240 39.22 -36.67 -49.94
N ASP A 241 39.04 -35.38 -49.66
CA ASP A 241 37.83 -34.63 -49.99
C ASP A 241 37.62 -34.54 -51.51
N SER A 242 38.69 -34.26 -52.27
CA SER A 242 38.66 -34.27 -53.74
C SER A 242 38.27 -35.65 -54.30
N SER A 243 38.73 -36.73 -53.69
CA SER A 243 38.36 -38.10 -54.09
C SER A 243 36.90 -38.41 -53.75
N CYS A 244 36.44 -38.05 -52.55
CA CYS A 244 35.05 -38.18 -52.13
C CYS A 244 34.11 -37.38 -53.04
N MET A 245 34.46 -36.13 -53.33
CA MET A 245 33.70 -35.24 -54.22
C MET A 245 33.58 -35.82 -55.64
N LYS A 246 34.62 -36.49 -56.14
CA LYS A 246 34.57 -37.18 -57.44
C LYS A 246 33.60 -38.36 -57.42
N GLU A 247 33.59 -39.17 -56.36
CA GLU A 247 32.65 -40.29 -56.22
C GLU A 247 31.20 -39.79 -56.13
N ILE A 248 30.97 -38.73 -55.35
CA ILE A 248 29.65 -38.07 -55.24
C ILE A 248 29.19 -37.55 -56.60
N ASN A 249 30.06 -36.83 -57.32
CA ASN A 249 29.72 -36.33 -58.66
C ASN A 249 29.44 -37.46 -59.65
N GLN A 250 30.21 -38.55 -59.61
CA GLN A 250 29.92 -39.73 -60.43
C GLN A 250 28.58 -40.37 -60.07
N TRP A 251 28.22 -40.42 -58.78
CA TRP A 251 26.92 -40.91 -58.35
C TRP A 251 25.79 -39.99 -58.86
N PHE A 252 25.93 -38.68 -58.75
CA PHE A 252 24.94 -37.72 -59.24
C PHE A 252 24.76 -37.80 -60.76
N SER A 253 25.85 -37.86 -61.53
CA SER A 253 25.75 -38.06 -62.99
C SER A 253 25.07 -39.39 -63.33
N LYS A 254 25.35 -40.47 -62.61
CA LYS A 254 24.66 -41.75 -62.82
C LYS A 254 23.17 -41.67 -62.50
N GLN A 255 22.75 -40.92 -61.49
CA GLN A 255 21.33 -40.81 -61.13
C GLN A 255 20.55 -39.87 -62.05
N LEU A 256 21.14 -38.72 -62.39
CA LEU A 256 20.46 -37.65 -63.12
C LEU A 256 20.62 -37.77 -64.64
N ASP A 257 21.81 -38.10 -65.13
CA ASP A 257 22.11 -38.12 -66.57
C ASP A 257 21.90 -39.50 -67.20
N THR A 258 22.05 -40.58 -66.43
CA THR A 258 21.94 -41.97 -66.93
C THR A 258 20.87 -42.79 -66.22
N GLY A 259 20.32 -42.29 -65.12
CA GLY A 259 19.42 -43.01 -64.22
C GLY A 259 17.94 -42.77 -64.51
N PRO A 260 17.04 -43.33 -63.68
CA PRO A 260 15.58 -43.24 -63.85
C PRO A 260 15.06 -41.79 -63.94
N PHE A 261 15.78 -40.84 -63.34
CA PHE A 261 15.41 -39.42 -63.34
C PHE A 261 15.60 -38.74 -64.70
N ARG A 262 16.49 -39.24 -65.57
CA ARG A 262 16.57 -38.78 -66.97
C ARG A 262 15.29 -39.10 -67.74
N LEU A 263 14.72 -40.29 -67.52
CA LEU A 263 13.48 -40.70 -68.17
C LEU A 263 12.31 -39.82 -67.71
N VAL A 264 12.25 -39.45 -66.43
CA VAL A 264 11.24 -38.51 -65.90
C VAL A 264 11.43 -37.10 -66.47
N ALA A 265 12.67 -36.65 -66.66
CA ALA A 265 12.96 -35.35 -67.28
C ALA A 265 12.62 -35.33 -68.79
N GLU A 266 12.90 -36.41 -69.52
CA GLU A 266 12.57 -36.54 -70.96
C GLU A 266 11.07 -36.79 -71.19
N GLU A 267 10.40 -37.56 -70.31
CA GLU A 267 8.95 -37.76 -70.33
C GLU A 267 8.21 -36.47 -69.89
N GLY A 268 8.79 -35.69 -68.97
CA GLY A 268 8.35 -34.36 -68.61
C GLY A 268 8.46 -33.35 -69.76
N LYS A 269 9.50 -33.42 -70.60
CA LYS A 269 9.60 -32.60 -71.82
C LYS A 269 8.55 -32.94 -72.87
N SER A 270 8.12 -34.21 -72.95
CA SER A 270 7.11 -34.65 -73.94
C SER A 270 5.66 -34.49 -73.46
N LYS A 271 5.41 -34.47 -72.14
CA LYS A 271 4.07 -34.23 -71.55
C LYS A 271 3.84 -32.81 -71.07
N CYS A 272 4.88 -32.04 -70.78
CA CYS A 272 4.77 -30.61 -70.50
C CYS A 272 5.27 -29.83 -71.71
N SER A 273 4.33 -29.43 -72.56
CA SER A 273 4.46 -28.23 -73.40
C SER A 273 4.58 -27.03 -72.45
N TRP A 274 5.74 -26.88 -71.82
CA TRP A 274 6.14 -25.63 -71.20
C TRP A 274 6.22 -24.62 -72.31
N VAL A 275 5.13 -23.84 -72.43
CA VAL A 275 5.09 -22.44 -72.84
C VAL A 275 6.41 -22.00 -73.47
N SER A 276 6.48 -22.06 -74.80
CA SER A 276 7.45 -21.23 -75.50
C SER A 276 7.16 -19.79 -75.09
N LEU A 277 8.18 -19.12 -74.54
CA LEU A 277 8.09 -17.75 -74.03
C LEU A 277 7.76 -16.71 -75.12
N ASP A 278 7.58 -17.14 -76.37
CA ASP A 278 7.31 -16.30 -77.54
C ASP A 278 5.82 -16.17 -77.89
N ASP A 279 4.93 -16.95 -77.28
CA ASP A 279 3.49 -16.80 -77.53
C ASP A 279 2.84 -15.80 -76.56
N VAL A 280 2.73 -14.55 -77.03
CA VAL A 280 2.08 -13.38 -76.41
C VAL A 280 0.54 -13.56 -76.25
N SER A 281 0.03 -14.79 -76.29
CA SER A 281 -1.42 -15.09 -76.35
C SER A 281 -2.09 -15.33 -74.99
N ASN A 282 -1.37 -15.27 -73.86
CA ASN A 282 -1.97 -15.51 -72.55
C ASN A 282 -2.51 -14.23 -71.89
N ILE A 283 -3.50 -13.62 -72.54
CA ILE A 283 -4.28 -12.49 -71.98
C ILE A 283 -5.24 -12.97 -70.86
N LEU A 284 -5.53 -14.27 -70.75
CA LEU A 284 -6.55 -14.76 -69.82
C LEU A 284 -6.08 -14.96 -68.35
N VAL A 285 -4.78 -15.14 -68.09
CA VAL A 285 -4.28 -15.42 -66.72
C VAL A 285 -3.86 -14.15 -65.96
N ARG A 286 -3.69 -13.02 -66.66
CA ARG A 286 -3.28 -11.75 -66.02
C ARG A 286 -4.41 -11.11 -65.19
N ALA A 287 -5.67 -11.31 -65.56
CA ALA A 287 -6.81 -10.72 -64.87
C ALA A 287 -6.97 -11.22 -63.42
N ASP A 288 -6.88 -12.54 -63.19
CA ASP A 288 -7.04 -13.12 -61.85
C ASP A 288 -5.88 -12.75 -60.92
N LEU A 289 -4.67 -12.61 -61.46
CA LEU A 289 -3.50 -12.19 -60.69
C LEU A 289 -3.59 -10.71 -60.28
N GLU A 290 -4.02 -9.84 -61.20
CA GLU A 290 -4.21 -8.41 -60.94
C GLU A 290 -5.33 -8.15 -59.93
N GLN A 291 -6.41 -8.93 -59.97
CA GLN A 291 -7.53 -8.85 -59.02
C GLN A 291 -7.10 -9.30 -57.62
N SER A 292 -6.31 -10.38 -57.50
CA SER A 292 -5.72 -10.84 -56.24
C SER A 292 -4.72 -9.83 -55.63
N HIS A 293 -4.02 -9.08 -56.50
CA HIS A 293 -3.07 -8.07 -56.09
C HIS A 293 -3.80 -6.81 -55.60
N HIS A 294 -4.83 -6.36 -56.32
CA HIS A 294 -5.68 -5.25 -55.90
C HIS A 294 -6.36 -5.52 -54.56
N GLN A 295 -6.88 -6.73 -54.36
CA GLN A 295 -7.54 -7.11 -53.12
C GLN A 295 -6.56 -7.10 -51.92
N ARG A 296 -5.33 -7.60 -52.10
CA ARG A 296 -4.28 -7.54 -51.06
C ARG A 296 -3.84 -6.11 -50.74
N VAL A 297 -3.71 -5.26 -51.75
CA VAL A 297 -3.34 -3.84 -51.56
C VAL A 297 -4.47 -3.09 -50.83
N SER A 298 -5.73 -3.33 -51.16
CA SER A 298 -6.87 -2.75 -50.45
C SER A 298 -6.98 -3.22 -48.99
N GLU A 299 -6.72 -4.49 -48.70
CA GLU A 299 -6.69 -4.97 -47.31
C GLU A 299 -5.53 -4.37 -46.51
N LEU A 300 -4.33 -4.25 -47.10
CA LEU A 300 -3.20 -3.58 -46.44
C LEU A 300 -3.50 -2.11 -46.17
N GLN A 301 -4.18 -1.43 -47.09
CA GLN A 301 -4.59 -0.04 -46.92
C GLN A 301 -5.68 0.11 -45.85
N ARG A 302 -6.62 -0.85 -45.75
CA ARG A 302 -7.61 -0.93 -44.67
C ARG A 302 -6.93 -1.14 -43.31
N LEU A 303 -6.02 -2.10 -43.20
CA LEU A 303 -5.28 -2.36 -41.96
C LEU A 303 -4.45 -1.14 -41.56
N ARG A 304 -3.74 -0.50 -42.50
CA ARG A 304 -3.00 0.74 -42.23
C ARG A 304 -3.91 1.87 -41.75
N SER A 305 -5.14 1.97 -42.27
CA SER A 305 -6.11 2.97 -41.82
C SER A 305 -6.59 2.73 -40.39
N ILE A 306 -6.74 1.47 -39.98
CA ILE A 306 -7.22 1.10 -38.63
C ILE A 306 -6.10 1.25 -37.60
N PHE A 307 -4.92 0.68 -37.90
CA PHE A 307 -3.78 0.68 -36.97
C PHE A 307 -3.11 2.06 -36.87
N GLY A 308 -3.04 2.80 -37.98
CA GLY A 308 -2.46 4.15 -37.98
C GLY A 308 -3.27 5.14 -37.13
N THR A 309 -4.60 5.00 -37.08
CA THR A 309 -5.44 5.82 -36.18
C THR A 309 -5.38 5.35 -34.74
N SER A 310 -5.34 4.05 -34.46
CA SER A 310 -5.32 3.54 -33.09
C SER A 310 -4.00 3.83 -32.38
N GLU A 311 -2.87 3.73 -33.10
CA GLU A 311 -1.55 4.04 -32.54
C GLU A 311 -1.40 5.54 -32.28
N ARG A 312 -1.85 6.38 -33.21
CA ARG A 312 -1.85 7.84 -33.03
C ARG A 312 -2.73 8.26 -31.85
N GLN A 313 -3.95 7.72 -31.74
CA GLN A 313 -4.85 8.02 -30.62
C GLN A 313 -4.27 7.55 -29.28
N TRP A 314 -3.57 6.40 -29.27
CA TRP A 314 -2.89 5.92 -28.08
C TRP A 314 -1.74 6.86 -27.66
N VAL A 315 -0.92 7.30 -28.60
CA VAL A 315 0.16 8.26 -28.34
C VAL A 315 -0.40 9.59 -27.86
N GLU A 316 -1.44 10.12 -28.51
CA GLU A 316 -2.10 11.37 -28.10
C GLU A 316 -2.70 11.26 -26.68
N ALA A 317 -3.31 10.13 -26.33
CA ALA A 317 -3.82 9.87 -24.98
C ALA A 317 -2.70 9.77 -23.93
N GLN A 318 -1.56 9.17 -24.27
CA GLN A 318 -0.39 9.14 -23.38
C GLN A 318 0.20 10.54 -23.16
N VAL A 319 0.28 11.35 -24.22
CA VAL A 319 0.76 12.73 -24.14
C VAL A 319 -0.17 13.59 -23.27
N GLU A 320 -1.48 13.48 -23.44
CA GLU A 320 -2.43 14.27 -22.63
C GLU A 320 -2.43 13.81 -21.17
N ASN A 321 -2.28 12.51 -20.90
CA ASN A 321 -2.13 11.99 -19.54
C ASN A 321 -0.84 12.51 -18.88
N ALA A 322 0.30 12.47 -19.58
CA ALA A 322 1.56 13.01 -19.08
C ALA A 322 1.47 14.52 -18.79
N LYS A 323 0.78 15.28 -19.66
CA LYS A 323 0.51 16.71 -19.45
C LYS A 323 -0.36 16.96 -18.22
N GLN A 324 -1.42 16.17 -18.01
CA GLN A 324 -2.26 16.25 -16.80
C GLN A 324 -1.46 15.93 -15.54
N GLN A 325 -0.58 14.93 -15.58
CA GLN A 325 0.31 14.60 -14.46
C GLN A 325 1.29 15.72 -14.14
N ALA A 326 1.88 16.35 -15.16
CA ALA A 326 2.78 17.48 -14.98
C ALA A 326 2.08 18.69 -14.36
N ILE A 327 0.86 19.01 -14.79
CA ILE A 327 0.03 20.08 -14.20
C ILE A 327 -0.29 19.75 -12.74
N LEU A 328 -0.66 18.51 -12.44
CA LEU A 328 -0.92 18.08 -11.06
C LEU A 328 0.33 18.17 -10.17
N MET A 329 1.50 17.80 -10.69
CA MET A 329 2.76 17.94 -9.95
C MET A 329 3.09 19.42 -9.68
N ALA A 330 2.93 20.30 -10.67
CA ALA A 330 3.18 21.73 -10.51
C ALA A 330 2.21 22.38 -9.50
N LEU A 331 0.92 22.02 -9.55
CA LEU A 331 -0.07 22.48 -8.58
C LEU A 331 0.25 21.97 -7.17
N LYS A 332 0.65 20.70 -7.03
CA LYS A 332 1.08 20.17 -5.73
C LYS A 332 2.29 20.91 -5.19
N SER A 333 3.31 21.19 -6.01
CA SER A 333 4.48 21.96 -5.57
C SER A 333 4.11 23.38 -5.15
N GLN A 334 3.16 24.01 -5.85
CA GLN A 334 2.68 25.35 -5.48
C GLN A 334 1.95 25.32 -4.14
N VAL A 335 1.03 24.36 -3.95
CA VAL A 335 0.31 24.19 -2.67
C VAL A 335 1.29 23.94 -1.52
N THR A 336 2.32 23.12 -1.71
CA THR A 336 3.34 22.90 -0.67
C THR A 336 4.18 24.14 -0.39
N SER A 337 4.45 24.96 -1.40
CA SER A 337 5.16 26.24 -1.23
C SER A 337 4.30 27.26 -0.49
N ASP A 338 3.01 27.34 -0.83
CA ASP A 338 2.06 28.25 -0.19
C ASP A 338 1.80 27.83 1.27
N GLU A 339 1.69 26.53 1.54
CA GLU A 339 1.60 25.98 2.91
C GLU A 339 2.86 26.33 3.72
N ALA A 340 4.05 26.17 3.14
CA ALA A 340 5.31 26.57 3.78
C ALA A 340 5.37 28.09 4.06
N HIS A 341 4.88 28.92 3.14
CA HIS A 341 4.81 30.37 3.32
C HIS A 341 3.84 30.76 4.45
N ILE A 342 2.67 30.12 4.51
CA ILE A 342 1.69 30.33 5.60
C ILE A 342 2.28 29.92 6.96
N HIS A 343 3.02 28.81 7.01
CA HIS A 343 3.70 28.40 8.24
C HIS A 343 4.78 29.40 8.68
N LEU A 344 5.56 29.95 7.75
CA LEU A 344 6.54 31.01 8.02
C LEU A 344 5.87 32.30 8.53
N ASP A 345 4.78 32.74 7.91
CA ASP A 345 4.05 33.94 8.33
C ASP A 345 3.46 33.78 9.73
N LEU A 346 2.90 32.61 10.04
CA LEU A 346 2.39 32.28 11.39
C LEU A 346 3.50 32.27 12.45
N HIS A 347 4.72 31.87 12.10
CA HIS A 347 5.87 31.94 12.98
C HIS A 347 6.39 33.37 13.17
N SER A 348 6.20 34.27 12.20
CA SER A 348 6.58 35.69 12.32
C SER A 348 5.59 36.55 13.12
N LEU A 349 4.36 36.07 13.29
CA LEU A 349 3.28 36.75 14.02
C LEU A 349 3.17 36.34 15.51
N ARG A 350 4.01 35.40 15.97
CA ARG A 350 4.23 35.09 17.39
C ARG A 350 5.52 35.73 17.86
#